data_AF-A0A3D1S5H0-F1
#
_entry.id   AF-A0A3D1S5H0-F1
#
_cell.length_a   1.000
_cell.length_b   1.000
_cell.length_c   1.000
_cell.angle_alpha   90.00
_cell.angle_beta   90.00
_cell.angle_gamma   90.00
#
_symmetry.space_group_name_H-M   'P 1'
#
loop_
_entity.id
_entity.type
_entity.pdbx_description
1 polymer ?
#
loop_
_entity_poly.entity_id
_entity_poly.type
_entity_poly.pdbx_seq_one_letter_code
_entity_poly.pdbx_strand_id
1 'polypeptide(L)' 'RFGVTAEYLVNADELQIKIAQGAKPGEGGQLPGYKVDKIIARTRHSIPGISLISPPPH' A
#
# COMPACT_ATOMS: atom_id res chain seq x y z
N ARG A 1 6.25 -3.51 0.11
CA ARG A 1 5.44 -2.82 1.15
C ARG A 1 5.41 -1.34 0.79
N PHE A 2 4.23 -0.71 0.66
CA PHE A 2 4.14 0.70 0.24
C PHE A 2 4.20 1.63 1.45
N GLY A 3 4.99 2.72 1.36
CA GLY A 3 4.99 3.80 2.35
C GLY A 3 5.48 3.45 3.76
N VAL A 4 6.02 2.24 3.98
CA VAL A 4 6.55 1.84 5.29
C VAL A 4 7.97 2.38 5.43
N THR A 5 8.17 3.34 6.35
CA THR A 5 9.47 3.96 6.69
C THR A 5 9.68 3.92 8.21
N ALA A 6 10.92 4.15 8.67
CA ALA A 6 11.20 4.23 10.11
C ALA A 6 10.38 5.34 10.79
N GLU A 7 10.32 6.52 10.17
CA GLU A 7 9.51 7.64 10.64
C GLU A 7 8.02 7.27 10.74
N TYR A 8 7.47 6.59 9.72
CA TYR A 8 6.07 6.12 9.76
C TYR A 8 5.82 5.17 10.93
N LEU A 9 6.76 4.26 11.23
CA LEU A 9 6.59 3.25 12.27
C LEU A 9 6.69 3.83 13.69
N VAL A 10 7.57 4.80 13.94
CA VAL A 10 7.77 5.37 15.29
C VAL A 10 6.73 6.43 15.67
N ASN A 11 5.98 6.96 14.71
CA ASN A 11 4.96 7.99 14.93
C ASN A 11 3.54 7.41 15.10
N ALA A 12 3.37 6.09 15.27
CA ALA A 12 2.07 5.44 15.42
C ALA A 12 1.84 4.97 16.86
N ASP A 13 0.63 5.18 17.39
CA ASP A 13 0.21 4.63 18.69
C ASP A 13 -0.04 3.11 18.61
N GLU A 14 -0.46 2.62 17.45
CA GLU A 14 -0.71 1.21 17.16
C GLU A 14 -0.28 0.86 15.73
N LEU A 15 0.25 -0.36 15.56
CA LEU A 15 0.61 -0.91 14.26
C LEU A 15 -0.22 -2.17 13.95
N GLN A 16 -0.96 -2.13 12.84
CA GLN A 16 -1.72 -3.27 12.35
C GLN A 16 -0.93 -4.06 11.30
N ILE A 17 -0.84 -5.38 11.50
CA ILE A 17 -0.43 -6.31 10.45
C ILE A 17 -1.68 -6.77 9.69
N LYS A 18 -1.89 -6.23 8.49
CA LYS A 18 -2.99 -6.64 7.61
C LYS A 18 -2.66 -7.97 6.92
N ILE A 19 -3.20 -9.08 7.46
CA ILE A 19 -3.04 -10.44 6.89
C ILE A 19 -3.95 -10.63 5.66
N ALA A 20 -5.22 -10.25 5.76
CA ALA A 20 -6.22 -10.41 4.71
C ALA A 20 -7.31 -9.33 4.81
N GLN A 21 -8.29 -9.35 3.92
CA GLN A 21 -9.50 -8.52 3.99
C GLN A 21 -10.75 -9.29 3.54
N GLY A 22 -11.92 -8.94 4.10
CA GLY A 22 -13.17 -9.66 3.82
C GLY A 22 -13.60 -9.63 2.36
N ALA A 23 -13.36 -8.53 1.64
CA ALA A 23 -13.76 -8.41 0.23
C ALA A 23 -13.00 -9.35 -0.72
N LYS A 24 -11.76 -9.71 -0.38
CA LYS A 24 -10.90 -10.62 -1.16
C LYS A 24 -9.82 -11.22 -0.26
N PRO A 25 -10.11 -12.31 0.46
CA PRO A 25 -9.21 -12.86 1.47
C PRO A 25 -7.88 -13.40 0.91
N GLY A 26 -7.88 -13.89 -0.33
CA GLY A 26 -6.71 -14.49 -0.98
C GLY A 26 -5.84 -13.52 -1.80
N GLU A 27 -6.18 -12.23 -1.83
CA GLU A 27 -5.52 -11.25 -2.69
C GLU A 27 -5.07 -9.99 -1.93
N GLY A 28 -4.03 -9.35 -2.45
CA GLY A 28 -3.58 -8.05 -1.98
C GLY A 28 -4.46 -6.88 -2.42
N GLY A 29 -4.16 -5.70 -1.88
CA GLY A 29 -4.78 -4.45 -2.32
C GLY A 29 -4.49 -4.14 -3.80
N GLN A 30 -5.45 -3.49 -4.46
CA GLN A 30 -5.30 -3.03 -5.84
C GLN A 30 -5.69 -1.56 -5.91
N LEU A 31 -4.84 -0.73 -6.54
CA LEU A 31 -5.11 0.67 -6.85
C LEU A 31 -4.88 0.90 -8.35
N PRO A 32 -5.92 1.20 -9.14
CA PRO A 32 -5.80 1.45 -10.58
C PRO A 32 -4.85 2.61 -10.90
N GLY A 33 -4.05 2.49 -11.95
CA GLY A 33 -2.99 3.45 -12.29
C GLY A 33 -3.48 4.88 -12.54
N TYR A 34 -4.66 5.06 -13.14
CA TYR A 34 -5.24 6.39 -13.33
C TYR A 34 -5.62 7.09 -12.01
N LYS A 35 -5.69 6.35 -10.90
CA LYS A 35 -5.85 6.89 -9.53
C LYS A 35 -4.51 7.14 -8.84
N VAL A 36 -3.38 6.78 -9.45
CA VAL A 36 -2.03 6.95 -8.89
C VAL A 36 -1.45 8.25 -9.41
N ASP A 37 -1.87 9.34 -8.76
CA ASP A 37 -1.33 10.67 -9.04
C ASP A 37 0.11 10.84 -8.50
N LYS A 38 0.68 12.04 -8.69
CA LYS A 38 2.04 12.35 -8.24
C LYS A 38 2.19 12.27 -6.71
N ILE A 39 1.16 12.61 -5.95
CA ILE A 39 1.20 12.60 -4.49
C ILE A 39 1.20 11.14 -4.01
N ILE A 40 0.27 10.33 -4.51
CA ILE A 40 0.17 8.90 -4.19
C ILE A 40 1.45 8.16 -4.59
N ALA A 41 1.95 8.43 -5.80
CA ALA A 41 3.18 7.80 -6.29
C ALA A 41 4.38 8.12 -5.40
N ARG A 42 4.54 9.40 -5.01
CA ARG A 42 5.59 9.83 -4.09
C ARG A 42 5.45 9.15 -2.72
N THR A 43 4.25 9.18 -2.13
CA THR A 43 3.99 8.57 -0.81
C THR A 43 4.25 7.06 -0.80
N ARG A 44 4.03 6.38 -1.94
CA ARG A 44 4.20 4.93 -2.05
C ARG A 44 5.55 4.50 -2.63
N HIS A 45 6.44 5.45 -2.94
CA HIS A 45 7.69 5.21 -3.66
C HIS A 45 7.47 4.42 -4.96
N SER A 46 6.45 4.81 -5.72
CA SER A 46 6.04 4.18 -6.98
C SER A 46 6.04 5.18 -8.14
N ILE A 47 5.67 4.71 -9.33
CA ILE A 47 5.63 5.51 -10.55
C ILE A 47 4.20 6.06 -10.75
N PRO A 48 4.01 7.37 -11.01
CA PRO A 48 2.70 7.92 -11.35
C PRO A 48 2.07 7.23 -12.56
N GLY A 49 0.76 7.00 -12.53
CA GLY A 49 0.02 6.37 -13.63
C GLY A 49 0.12 4.84 -13.70
N ILE A 50 0.97 4.20 -12.89
CA ILE A 50 1.13 2.73 -12.88
C ILE A 50 0.23 2.11 -11.81
N SER A 51 -0.54 1.08 -12.19
CA SER A 51 -1.38 0.33 -11.26
C SER A 51 -0.56 -0.33 -10.15
N LEU A 52 -1.02 -0.20 -8.91
CA LEU A 52 -0.36 -0.80 -7.75
C LEU A 52 -1.14 -2.02 -7.29
N ILE A 53 -0.56 -3.20 -7.49
CA ILE A 53 -1.08 -4.48 -7.02
C ILE A 53 -0.14 -4.97 -5.93
N SER A 54 -0.66 -5.14 -4.70
CA SER A 54 0.12 -5.74 -3.62
C SER A 54 0.16 -7.27 -3.81
N PRO A 55 1.32 -7.91 -3.61
CA PRO A 55 1.42 -9.36 -3.71
C PRO A 55 0.51 -10.05 -2.67
N PRO A 56 -0.04 -11.24 -2.97
CA PRO A 56 -0.59 -12.16 -1.98
C PRO A 56 0.56 -12.71 -1.09
N PRO A 57 0.28 -13.53 -0.06
CA PRO A 57 0.80 -13.42 1.31
C PRO A 57 2.27 -13.05 1.46
N HIS A 58 2.51 -12.26 2.50
CA HIS A 58 3.81 -11.78 2.95
C HIS A 58 4.58 -12.78 3.80
#